data_AF-A0A5B8Y1I5-F1
#
_entry.id   AF-A0A5B8Y1I5-F1
#
_cell.length_a   1.000
_cell.length_b   1.000
_cell.length_c   1.000
_cell.angle_alpha   90.00
_cell.angle_beta   90.00
_cell.angle_gamma   90.00
#
_symmetry.space_group_name_H-M   'P 1'
#
loop_
_entity.id
_entity.type
_entity.pdbx_description
1 polymer ?
#
loop_
_entity_poly.entity_id
_entity_poly.type
_entity_poly.pdbx_seq_one_letter_code
_entity_poly.pdbx_strand_id
1 'polypeptide(L)'
;MKKLIFIMLATLGLGVGCGASVKPIDLHDPNIPLDARRFIADAQDAVSISRARLDDAEENYENTVRWRSELTTREMWPAGSENVVAKLDEFTDARVKMAELLRLRAEVELDLAEAKYTQATAETAMRNDIAVYDLEPIRALSETTRNRLENVAVRIEEHRVVLDKITQEWWRVYGDFSQKNEVPAFYMSPEIMREAQARAAANQKAIEAKKAEQPAEAAEVQDGQIKLGL
;
A
#
# COMPACT_ATOMS: atom_id res chain seq x y z
N MET A 1 8.22 -34.43 -58.80
CA MET A 1 8.83 -33.82 -57.61
C MET A 1 7.76 -33.66 -56.54
N LYS A 2 7.62 -34.69 -55.71
CA LYS A 2 6.67 -34.82 -54.59
C LYS A 2 7.53 -35.27 -53.41
N LYS A 3 7.17 -34.84 -52.20
CA LYS A 3 7.78 -35.10 -50.87
C LYS A 3 8.67 -33.95 -50.37
N LEU A 4 8.13 -33.13 -49.46
CA LEU A 4 8.83 -32.50 -48.30
C LEU A 4 8.00 -31.37 -47.66
N ILE A 5 6.74 -31.62 -47.29
CA ILE A 5 6.00 -30.71 -46.38
C ILE A 5 5.07 -31.59 -45.53
N PHE A 6 5.62 -32.31 -44.55
CA PHE A 6 4.77 -33.15 -43.67
C PHE A 6 5.42 -33.49 -42.32
N ILE A 7 6.23 -32.61 -41.71
CA ILE A 7 6.68 -32.80 -40.31
C ILE A 7 6.86 -31.44 -39.63
N MET A 8 5.78 -30.73 -39.29
CA MET A 8 5.87 -29.61 -38.32
C MET A 8 4.51 -29.22 -37.74
N LEU A 9 3.66 -30.20 -37.41
CA LEU A 9 2.35 -29.92 -36.80
C LEU A 9 1.87 -31.07 -35.89
N ALA A 10 2.75 -31.56 -35.02
CA ALA A 10 2.43 -32.65 -34.09
C ALA A 10 3.09 -32.47 -32.71
N THR A 11 3.16 -31.22 -32.21
CA THR A 11 3.52 -30.89 -30.82
C THR A 11 2.49 -29.90 -30.25
N LEU A 12 1.22 -30.24 -30.43
CA LEU A 12 0.06 -29.51 -29.90
C LEU A 12 -0.92 -30.53 -29.35
N GLY A 13 -0.49 -31.25 -28.32
CA GLY A 13 -1.30 -32.28 -27.68
C GLY A 13 -0.65 -32.75 -26.39
N LEU A 14 -1.41 -32.63 -25.29
CA LEU A 14 -1.14 -33.13 -23.92
C LEU A 14 -0.42 -32.18 -22.95
N GLY A 15 -0.66 -30.87 -23.05
CA GLY A 15 -0.35 -29.89 -21.99
C GLY A 15 -1.54 -29.47 -21.14
N VAL A 16 -2.75 -29.95 -21.42
CA VAL A 16 -3.95 -29.73 -20.58
C VAL A 16 -4.01 -30.82 -19.52
N GLY A 17 -2.91 -30.96 -18.77
CA GLY A 17 -2.92 -31.71 -17.52
C GLY A 17 -3.72 -30.88 -16.54
N CYS A 18 -4.88 -31.39 -16.14
CA CYS A 18 -5.76 -30.85 -15.11
C CYS A 18 -4.95 -30.21 -13.97
N GLY A 19 -4.83 -28.89 -13.98
CA GLY A 19 -4.50 -28.14 -12.78
C GLY A 19 -5.67 -28.37 -11.83
N ALA A 20 -5.56 -29.41 -11.00
CA ALA A 20 -6.57 -29.71 -10.01
C ALA A 20 -6.65 -28.50 -9.07
N SER A 21 -7.63 -27.63 -9.32
CA SER A 21 -7.91 -26.51 -8.44
C SER A 21 -8.20 -27.07 -7.06
N VAL A 22 -7.39 -26.71 -6.07
CA VAL A 22 -7.64 -27.10 -4.68
C VAL A 22 -8.99 -26.54 -4.28
N LYS A 23 -9.89 -27.41 -3.81
CA LYS A 23 -11.21 -26.97 -3.38
C LYS A 23 -11.05 -26.31 -2.01
N PRO A 24 -11.46 -25.04 -1.83
CA PRO A 24 -11.46 -24.40 -0.52
C PRO A 24 -12.22 -25.26 0.50
N ILE A 25 -11.64 -25.41 1.69
CA ILE A 25 -12.29 -26.08 2.81
C ILE A 25 -13.27 -25.12 3.46
N ASP A 26 -14.51 -25.56 3.67
CA ASP A 26 -15.50 -24.82 4.44
C ASP A 26 -15.14 -24.86 5.94
N LEU A 27 -15.05 -23.68 6.56
CA LEU A 27 -14.80 -23.54 8.00
C LEU A 27 -15.93 -24.13 8.86
N HIS A 28 -17.10 -24.39 8.28
CA HIS A 28 -18.21 -25.02 8.96
C HIS A 28 -18.31 -26.53 8.72
N ASP A 29 -17.37 -27.13 7.98
CA ASP A 29 -17.40 -28.57 7.72
C ASP A 29 -17.28 -29.36 9.05
N PRO A 30 -18.30 -30.16 9.42
CA PRO A 30 -18.27 -30.94 10.64
C PRO A 30 -17.28 -32.12 10.59
N ASN A 31 -16.82 -32.52 9.40
CA ASN A 31 -15.88 -33.62 9.22
C ASN A 31 -14.43 -33.22 9.49
N ILE A 32 -14.17 -31.93 9.74
CA ILE A 32 -12.83 -31.40 9.96
C ILE A 32 -12.64 -31.08 11.44
N PRO A 33 -11.57 -31.58 12.08
CA PRO A 33 -11.24 -31.25 13.47
C PRO A 33 -11.16 -29.73 13.68
N LEU A 34 -11.53 -29.27 14.88
CA LEU A 34 -11.53 -27.84 15.21
C LEU A 34 -10.17 -27.17 14.96
N ASP A 35 -9.06 -27.85 15.29
CA ASP A 35 -7.71 -27.30 15.12
C ASP A 35 -7.34 -27.11 13.64
N ALA A 36 -7.77 -28.02 12.76
CA ALA A 36 -7.58 -27.87 11.32
C ALA A 36 -8.41 -26.71 10.76
N ARG A 37 -9.64 -26.51 11.26
CA ARG A 37 -10.46 -25.35 10.90
C ARG A 37 -9.83 -24.02 11.34
N ARG A 38 -9.23 -23.97 12.53
CA ARG A 38 -8.47 -22.80 12.99
C ARG A 38 -7.30 -22.49 12.07
N PHE A 39 -6.53 -23.49 11.69
CA PHE A 39 -5.41 -23.33 10.76
C PHE A 39 -5.84 -22.77 9.39
N ILE A 40 -6.95 -23.25 8.83
CA ILE A 40 -7.52 -22.70 7.58
C ILE A 40 -8.02 -21.27 7.77
N ALA A 41 -8.67 -20.98 8.91
CA ALA A 41 -9.16 -19.64 9.24
C ALA A 41 -8.00 -18.63 9.35
N ASP A 42 -6.91 -18.99 10.01
CA ASP A 42 -5.71 -18.14 10.12
C ASP A 42 -5.12 -17.83 8.74
N ALA A 43 -5.09 -18.82 7.83
CA ALA A 43 -4.62 -18.62 6.46
C ALA A 43 -5.57 -17.73 5.63
N GLN A 44 -6.89 -17.83 5.86
CA GLN A 44 -7.89 -16.97 5.22
C GLN A 44 -7.84 -15.52 5.76
N ASP A 45 -7.58 -15.35 7.05
CA ASP A 45 -7.38 -14.05 7.67
C ASP A 45 -6.13 -13.37 7.09
N ALA A 46 -5.04 -14.11 6.90
CA ALA A 46 -3.84 -13.60 6.23
C ALA A 46 -4.12 -13.07 4.82
N VAL A 47 -4.96 -13.73 4.02
CA VAL A 47 -5.39 -13.23 2.70
C VAL A 47 -6.19 -11.94 2.85
N SER A 48 -7.11 -11.88 3.81
CA SER A 48 -7.94 -10.69 4.06
C SER A 48 -7.09 -9.48 4.48
N ILE A 49 -6.12 -9.69 5.37
CA ILE A 49 -5.14 -8.68 5.78
C ILE A 49 -4.29 -8.22 4.59
N SER A 50 -3.81 -9.14 3.76
CA SER A 50 -3.02 -8.78 2.58
C SER A 50 -3.82 -7.96 1.54
N ARG A 51 -5.12 -8.21 1.39
CA ARG A 51 -5.99 -7.39 0.51
C ARG A 51 -6.12 -5.97 1.04
N ALA A 52 -6.41 -5.80 2.32
CA ALA A 52 -6.48 -4.46 2.92
C ALA A 52 -5.16 -3.69 2.75
N ARG A 53 -4.00 -4.37 2.88
CA ARG A 53 -2.69 -3.75 2.62
C ARG A 53 -2.48 -3.33 1.17
N LEU A 54 -3.02 -4.10 0.21
CA LEU A 54 -2.96 -3.74 -1.19
C LEU A 54 -3.83 -2.50 -1.46
N ASP A 55 -5.05 -2.46 -0.94
CA ASP A 55 -5.95 -1.31 -1.06
C ASP A 55 -5.29 -0.03 -0.49
N ASP A 56 -4.70 -0.11 0.71
CA ASP A 56 -3.96 1.00 1.32
C ASP A 56 -2.77 1.45 0.45
N ALA A 57 -2.07 0.50 -0.17
CA ALA A 57 -0.91 0.80 -1.01
C ALA A 57 -1.32 1.44 -2.35
N GLU A 58 -2.46 1.05 -2.91
CA GLU A 58 -3.06 1.66 -4.09
C GLU A 58 -3.48 3.11 -3.80
N GLU A 59 -4.19 3.35 -2.70
CA GLU A 59 -4.57 4.70 -2.29
C GLU A 59 -3.32 5.60 -2.10
N ASN A 60 -2.29 5.09 -1.43
CA ASN A 60 -1.04 5.81 -1.23
C ASN A 60 -0.32 6.14 -2.55
N TYR A 61 -0.33 5.21 -3.51
CA TYR A 61 0.21 5.44 -4.85
C TYR A 61 -0.55 6.55 -5.57
N GLU A 62 -1.88 6.48 -5.61
CA GLU A 62 -2.73 7.48 -6.24
C GLU A 62 -2.56 8.87 -5.62
N ASN A 63 -2.52 8.94 -4.29
CA ASN A 63 -2.28 10.18 -3.56
C ASN A 63 -0.89 10.77 -3.90
N THR A 64 0.13 9.93 -4.06
CA THR A 64 1.48 10.37 -4.43
C THR A 64 1.55 10.91 -5.86
N VAL A 65 0.86 10.25 -6.80
CA VAL A 65 0.76 10.71 -8.20
C VAL A 65 0.02 12.05 -8.28
N ARG A 66 -1.07 12.19 -7.53
CA ARG A 66 -1.83 13.44 -7.44
C ARG A 66 -0.98 14.57 -6.86
N TRP A 67 -0.33 14.32 -5.73
CA TRP A 67 0.58 15.27 -5.08
C TRP A 67 1.69 15.74 -6.03
N ARG A 68 2.28 14.85 -6.84
CA ARG A 68 3.26 15.22 -7.87
C ARG A 68 2.66 16.23 -8.86
N SER A 69 1.47 15.94 -9.39
CA SER A 69 0.82 16.82 -10.37
C SER A 69 0.50 18.20 -9.82
N GLU A 70 0.20 18.29 -8.52
CA GLU A 70 -0.05 19.56 -7.84
C GLU A 70 1.24 20.37 -7.69
N LEU A 71 2.38 19.76 -7.35
CA LEU A 71 3.62 20.49 -7.04
C LEU A 71 4.42 21.00 -8.24
N THR A 72 4.36 20.31 -9.38
CA THR A 72 5.22 20.61 -10.54
C THR A 72 4.61 21.60 -11.52
N THR A 73 3.46 22.21 -11.18
CA THR A 73 2.83 23.23 -12.03
C THR A 73 3.70 24.49 -12.08
N ARG A 74 4.30 24.77 -13.25
CA ARG A 74 5.31 25.83 -13.45
C ARG A 74 4.87 27.23 -13.02
N GLU A 75 3.59 27.54 -13.14
CA GLU A 75 3.02 28.86 -12.81
C GLU A 75 3.12 29.19 -11.32
N MET A 76 3.33 28.17 -10.48
CA MET A 76 3.46 28.39 -9.04
C MET A 76 4.81 28.96 -8.65
N TRP A 77 5.88 28.77 -9.42
CA TRP A 77 7.24 29.07 -8.99
C TRP A 77 7.75 30.43 -9.51
N PRO A 78 8.57 31.15 -8.73
CA PRO A 78 9.15 32.42 -9.16
C PRO A 78 10.18 32.23 -10.29
N ALA A 79 10.43 33.27 -11.07
CA ALA A 79 11.46 33.25 -12.12
C ALA A 79 12.85 32.89 -11.55
N GLY A 80 13.65 32.11 -12.28
CA GLY A 80 14.96 31.65 -11.80
C GLY A 80 14.92 30.38 -10.95
N SER A 81 13.75 29.75 -10.79
CA SER A 81 13.56 28.49 -10.06
C SER A 81 13.73 27.24 -10.93
N GLU A 82 14.18 27.36 -12.18
CA GLU A 82 14.11 26.27 -13.17
C GLU A 82 14.87 25.02 -12.68
N ASN A 83 16.04 25.22 -12.06
CA ASN A 83 16.84 24.13 -11.49
C ASN A 83 16.17 23.49 -10.26
N VAL A 84 15.54 24.29 -9.41
CA VAL A 84 14.79 23.80 -8.23
C VAL A 84 13.60 22.96 -8.67
N VAL A 85 12.85 23.45 -9.66
CA VAL A 85 11.68 22.75 -10.21
C VAL A 85 12.09 21.46 -10.91
N ALA A 86 13.20 21.46 -11.66
CA ALA A 86 13.73 20.25 -12.27
C ALA A 86 14.12 19.19 -11.22
N LYS A 87 14.78 19.60 -10.13
CA LYS A 87 15.11 18.69 -9.02
C LYS A 87 13.89 18.24 -8.22
N LEU A 88 12.88 19.10 -8.10
CA LEU A 88 11.61 18.73 -7.49
C LEU A 88 10.89 17.66 -8.32
N ASP A 89 10.88 17.80 -9.64
CA ASP A 89 10.32 16.79 -10.55
C ASP A 89 11.05 15.45 -10.36
N GLU A 90 12.39 15.42 -10.46
CA GLU A 90 13.20 14.21 -10.19
C GLU A 90 12.87 13.56 -8.82
N PHE A 91 12.74 14.37 -7.77
CA PHE A 91 12.35 13.91 -6.43
C PHE A 91 10.94 13.32 -6.40
N THR A 92 9.97 14.00 -7.02
CA THR A 92 8.58 13.52 -7.06
C THR A 92 8.44 12.23 -7.86
N ASP A 93 9.20 12.06 -8.95
CA ASP A 93 9.25 10.82 -9.74
C ASP A 93 9.80 9.66 -8.93
N ALA A 94 10.89 9.91 -8.19
CA ALA A 94 11.44 8.91 -7.29
C ALA A 94 10.43 8.51 -6.19
N ARG A 95 9.63 9.44 -5.66
CA ARG A 95 8.57 9.10 -4.69
C ARG A 95 7.45 8.28 -5.31
N VAL A 96 6.98 8.64 -6.51
CA VAL A 96 5.98 7.85 -7.25
C VAL A 96 6.50 6.44 -7.50
N LYS A 97 7.77 6.30 -7.90
CA LYS A 97 8.39 4.99 -8.13
C LYS A 97 8.51 4.16 -6.85
N MET A 98 8.80 4.80 -5.72
CA MET A 98 8.81 4.12 -4.41
C MET A 98 7.41 3.61 -4.06
N ALA A 99 6.38 4.43 -4.24
CA ALA A 99 4.99 4.04 -3.97
C ALA A 99 4.54 2.88 -4.87
N GLU A 100 4.92 2.88 -6.15
CA GLU A 100 4.67 1.76 -7.08
C GLU A 100 5.31 0.45 -6.60
N LEU A 101 6.55 0.50 -6.10
CA LEU A 101 7.25 -0.68 -5.56
C LEU A 101 6.59 -1.21 -4.28
N LEU A 102 6.10 -0.32 -3.42
CA LEU A 102 5.35 -0.70 -2.21
C LEU A 102 4.01 -1.35 -2.56
N ARG A 103 3.29 -0.84 -3.57
CA ARG A 103 2.10 -1.48 -4.11
C ARG A 103 2.42 -2.86 -4.67
N LEU A 104 3.47 -2.98 -5.49
CA LEU A 104 3.91 -4.27 -6.02
C LEU A 104 4.28 -5.26 -4.90
N ARG A 105 4.87 -4.78 -3.81
CA ARG A 105 5.15 -5.63 -2.63
C ARG A 105 3.85 -6.15 -2.02
N ALA A 106 2.85 -5.29 -1.81
CA ALA A 106 1.57 -5.68 -1.25
C ALA A 106 0.83 -6.70 -2.15
N GLU A 107 0.88 -6.52 -3.47
CA GLU A 107 0.37 -7.48 -4.47
C GLU A 107 1.03 -8.85 -4.31
N VAL A 108 2.37 -8.90 -4.19
CA VAL A 108 3.09 -10.17 -4.02
C VAL A 108 2.87 -10.80 -2.64
N GLU A 109 2.66 -9.98 -1.59
CA GLU A 109 2.25 -10.47 -0.27
C GLU A 109 0.85 -11.12 -0.31
N LEU A 110 -0.06 -10.59 -1.13
CA LEU A 110 -1.36 -11.21 -1.40
C LEU A 110 -1.20 -12.53 -2.16
N ASP A 111 -0.45 -12.55 -3.26
CA ASP A 111 -0.15 -13.78 -4.02
C ASP A 111 0.41 -14.88 -3.09
N LEU A 112 1.30 -14.51 -2.17
CA LEU A 112 1.91 -15.46 -1.24
C LEU A 112 0.91 -15.96 -0.20
N ALA A 113 0.03 -15.10 0.30
CA ALA A 113 -1.03 -15.48 1.23
C ALA A 113 -2.01 -16.45 0.55
N GLU A 114 -2.41 -16.20 -0.70
CA GLU A 114 -3.31 -17.08 -1.46
C GLU A 114 -2.66 -18.43 -1.78
N ALA A 115 -1.36 -18.45 -2.13
CA ALA A 115 -0.61 -19.69 -2.33
C ALA A 115 -0.51 -20.51 -1.03
N LYS A 116 -0.24 -19.86 0.10
CA LYS A 116 -0.20 -20.52 1.42
C LYS A 116 -1.57 -21.03 1.86
N TYR A 117 -2.64 -20.27 1.61
CA TYR A 117 -4.00 -20.73 1.87
C TYR A 117 -4.36 -21.97 1.04
N THR A 118 -3.99 -21.96 -0.23
CA THR A 118 -4.15 -23.10 -1.14
C THR A 118 -3.39 -24.32 -0.62
N GLN A 119 -2.13 -24.15 -0.22
CA GLN A 119 -1.32 -25.20 0.37
C GLN A 119 -1.92 -25.74 1.67
N ALA A 120 -2.32 -24.87 2.59
CA ALA A 120 -2.93 -25.24 3.87
C ALA A 120 -4.20 -26.07 3.65
N THR A 121 -5.01 -25.67 2.68
CA THR A 121 -6.24 -26.38 2.28
C THR A 121 -5.92 -27.76 1.72
N ALA A 122 -4.98 -27.87 0.79
CA ALA A 122 -4.59 -29.14 0.18
C ALA A 122 -4.02 -30.11 1.23
N GLU A 123 -3.10 -29.65 2.07
CA GLU A 123 -2.50 -30.45 3.13
C GLU A 123 -3.54 -30.91 4.17
N THR A 124 -4.49 -30.05 4.52
CA THR A 124 -5.58 -30.39 5.44
C THR A 124 -6.53 -31.42 4.83
N ALA A 125 -6.91 -31.26 3.56
CA ALA A 125 -7.77 -32.20 2.87
C ALA A 125 -7.13 -33.59 2.76
N MET A 126 -5.83 -33.65 2.42
CA MET A 126 -5.09 -34.92 2.37
C MET A 126 -4.94 -35.56 3.74
N ARG A 127 -4.70 -34.77 4.81
CA ARG A 127 -4.54 -35.29 6.17
C ARG A 127 -5.83 -35.92 6.72
N ASN A 128 -6.99 -35.45 6.27
CA ASN A 128 -8.30 -35.90 6.73
C ASN A 128 -9.01 -36.77 5.68
N ASP A 129 -8.27 -37.33 4.71
CA ASP A 129 -8.80 -38.20 3.64
C ASP A 129 -9.99 -37.62 2.86
N ILE A 130 -10.06 -36.29 2.73
CA ILE A 130 -11.15 -35.58 2.03
C ILE A 130 -10.89 -35.57 0.53
N ALA A 131 -9.64 -35.32 0.13
CA ALA A 131 -9.22 -35.24 -1.27
C ALA A 131 -7.71 -35.55 -1.40
N VAL A 132 -7.31 -35.97 -2.59
CA VAL A 132 -5.90 -36.23 -2.94
C VAL A 132 -5.42 -35.12 -3.87
N TYR A 133 -4.30 -34.48 -3.50
CA TYR A 133 -3.66 -33.42 -4.28
C TYR A 133 -2.20 -33.75 -4.55
N ASP A 134 -1.68 -33.23 -5.65
CA ASP A 134 -0.23 -33.15 -5.87
C ASP A 134 0.31 -31.88 -5.19
N LEU A 135 1.07 -32.07 -4.11
CA LEU A 135 1.59 -30.96 -3.30
C LEU A 135 2.84 -30.32 -3.90
N GLU A 136 3.55 -30.99 -4.81
CA GLU A 136 4.80 -30.49 -5.37
C GLU A 136 4.60 -29.16 -6.13
N PRO A 137 3.67 -29.04 -7.10
CA PRO A 137 3.45 -27.76 -7.80
C PRO A 137 2.92 -26.66 -6.86
N ILE A 138 2.15 -27.03 -5.84
CA ILE A 138 1.59 -26.07 -4.87
C ILE A 138 2.71 -25.47 -4.00
N ARG A 139 3.63 -26.30 -3.52
CA ARG A 139 4.80 -25.85 -2.75
C ARG A 139 5.74 -25.02 -3.61
N ALA A 140 5.97 -25.43 -4.85
CA ALA A 140 6.80 -24.69 -5.80
C ALA A 140 6.24 -23.28 -6.06
N LEU A 141 4.92 -23.13 -6.13
CA LEU A 141 4.26 -21.82 -6.23
C LEU A 141 4.55 -20.94 -5.01
N SER A 142 4.32 -21.44 -3.78
CA SER A 142 4.62 -20.69 -2.56
C SER A 142 6.07 -20.21 -2.50
N GLU A 143 7.02 -21.08 -2.88
CA GLU A 143 8.45 -20.75 -2.87
C GLU A 143 8.81 -19.74 -3.96
N THR A 144 8.26 -19.89 -5.16
CA THR A 144 8.45 -18.93 -6.27
C THR A 144 7.94 -17.55 -5.89
N THR A 145 6.77 -17.47 -5.26
CA THR A 145 6.19 -16.20 -4.80
C THR A 145 6.98 -15.59 -3.67
N ARG A 146 7.52 -16.40 -2.74
CA ARG A 146 8.45 -15.94 -1.71
C ARG A 146 9.70 -15.30 -2.32
N ASN A 147 10.33 -15.97 -3.29
CA ASN A 147 11.51 -15.44 -3.96
C ASN A 147 11.18 -14.13 -4.72
N ARG A 148 10.00 -14.03 -5.32
CA ARG A 148 9.51 -12.78 -5.93
C ARG A 148 9.39 -11.67 -4.88
N LEU A 149 8.86 -11.97 -3.69
CA LEU A 149 8.73 -10.99 -2.59
C LEU A 149 10.10 -10.48 -2.12
N GLU A 150 11.07 -11.38 -1.96
CA GLU A 150 12.44 -11.04 -1.58
C GLU A 150 13.10 -10.13 -2.63
N ASN A 151 12.91 -10.42 -3.92
CA ASN A 151 13.40 -9.56 -5.01
C ASN A 151 12.77 -8.15 -4.99
N VAL A 152 11.46 -8.06 -4.70
CA VAL A 152 10.79 -6.74 -4.57
C VAL A 152 11.34 -5.97 -3.37
N ALA A 153 11.61 -6.65 -2.24
CA ALA A 153 12.20 -6.03 -1.06
C ALA A 153 13.60 -5.44 -1.34
N VAL A 154 14.44 -6.17 -2.08
CA VAL A 154 15.76 -5.65 -2.52
C VAL A 154 15.60 -4.38 -3.35
N ARG A 155 14.68 -4.38 -4.33
CA ARG A 155 14.42 -3.20 -5.18
C ARG A 155 13.92 -1.99 -4.38
N ILE A 156 13.11 -2.21 -3.34
CA ILE A 156 12.67 -1.15 -2.44
C ILE A 156 13.87 -0.52 -1.72
N GLU A 157 14.78 -1.32 -1.17
CA GLU A 157 15.95 -0.80 -0.47
C GLU A 157 16.93 -0.08 -1.40
N GLU A 158 17.17 -0.62 -2.60
CA GLU A 158 17.95 0.07 -3.64
C GLU A 158 17.33 1.44 -3.96
N HIS A 159 16.02 1.48 -4.16
CA HIS A 159 15.30 2.70 -4.49
C HIS A 159 15.25 3.68 -3.31
N ARG A 160 15.24 3.19 -2.07
CA ARG A 160 15.34 4.02 -0.87
C ARG A 160 16.65 4.81 -0.84
N VAL A 161 17.77 4.17 -1.18
CA VAL A 161 19.07 4.83 -1.27
C VAL A 161 19.07 5.89 -2.38
N VAL A 162 18.45 5.60 -3.53
CA VAL A 162 18.32 6.57 -4.63
C VAL A 162 17.48 7.77 -4.20
N LEU A 163 16.33 7.53 -3.58
CA LEU A 163 15.42 8.58 -3.10
C LEU A 163 16.11 9.47 -2.06
N ASP A 164 16.87 8.91 -1.13
CA ASP A 164 17.62 9.69 -0.12
C ASP A 164 18.63 10.64 -0.77
N LYS A 165 19.40 10.16 -1.75
CA LYS A 165 20.34 11.00 -2.51
C LYS A 165 19.63 12.14 -3.25
N ILE A 166 18.53 11.84 -3.93
CA ILE A 166 17.76 12.86 -4.65
C ILE A 166 17.15 13.87 -3.67
N THR A 167 16.70 13.41 -2.51
CA THR A 167 16.14 14.28 -1.45
C THR A 167 17.18 15.26 -0.93
N GLN A 168 18.40 14.78 -0.65
CA GLN A 168 19.51 15.63 -0.20
C GLN A 168 19.89 16.66 -1.26
N GLU A 169 19.98 16.24 -2.52
CA GLU A 169 20.32 17.13 -3.63
C GLU A 169 19.22 18.19 -3.87
N TRP A 170 17.94 17.80 -3.80
CA TRP A 170 16.84 18.73 -3.91
C TRP A 170 16.88 19.78 -2.80
N TRP A 171 17.07 19.36 -1.54
CA TRP A 171 17.20 20.29 -0.41
C TRP A 171 18.37 21.25 -0.55
N ARG A 172 19.50 20.77 -1.06
CA ARG A 172 20.67 21.60 -1.34
C ARG A 172 20.35 22.67 -2.38
N VAL A 173 19.81 22.28 -3.53
CA VAL A 173 19.46 23.21 -4.62
C VAL A 173 18.37 24.20 -4.17
N TYR A 174 17.39 23.74 -3.41
CA TYR A 174 16.35 24.60 -2.85
C TYR A 174 16.92 25.59 -1.82
N GLY A 175 17.82 25.14 -0.94
CA GLY A 175 18.49 25.99 0.04
C GLY A 175 19.29 27.11 -0.61
N ASP A 176 20.08 26.78 -1.63
CA ASP A 176 20.84 27.77 -2.43
C ASP A 176 19.91 28.81 -3.07
N PHE A 177 18.78 28.34 -3.63
CA PHE A 177 17.76 29.21 -4.22
C PHE A 177 17.09 30.14 -3.18
N SER A 178 16.67 29.59 -2.04
CA SER A 178 16.00 30.34 -0.97
C SER A 178 16.91 31.43 -0.40
N GLN A 179 18.18 31.13 -0.14
CA GLN A 179 19.16 32.10 0.34
C GLN A 179 19.40 33.23 -0.68
N LYS A 180 19.55 32.90 -1.96
CA LYS A 180 19.83 33.89 -3.02
C LYS A 180 18.66 34.84 -3.27
N ASN A 181 17.42 34.38 -3.11
CA ASN A 181 16.23 35.14 -3.46
C ASN A 181 15.47 35.69 -2.24
N GLU A 182 16.03 35.55 -1.03
CA GLU A 182 15.40 35.95 0.25
C GLU A 182 13.98 35.36 0.43
N VAL A 183 13.74 34.19 -0.17
CA VAL A 183 12.45 33.50 -0.11
C VAL A 183 12.39 32.75 1.23
N PRO A 184 11.28 32.80 1.98
CA PRO A 184 11.13 32.04 3.21
C PRO A 184 11.42 30.54 3.01
N ALA A 185 11.72 29.86 4.13
CA ALA A 185 12.16 28.47 4.15
C ALA A 185 11.26 27.47 3.38
N PHE A 186 10.00 27.81 3.16
CA PHE A 186 9.11 27.09 2.24
C PHE A 186 8.39 28.08 1.34
N TYR A 187 8.65 27.99 0.03
CA TYR A 187 7.88 28.71 -0.95
C TYR A 187 6.49 28.10 -1.05
N MET A 188 5.48 28.90 -0.72
CA MET A 188 4.08 28.60 -0.97
C MET A 188 3.57 29.58 -2.01
N SER A 189 2.86 29.08 -3.03
CA SER A 189 2.27 29.98 -4.02
C SER A 189 1.27 30.94 -3.34
N PRO A 190 1.11 32.18 -3.84
CA PRO A 190 0.15 33.12 -3.27
C PRO A 190 -1.31 32.62 -3.28
N GLU A 191 -1.63 31.69 -4.16
CA GLU A 191 -2.94 31.04 -4.24
C GLU A 191 -3.13 30.02 -3.13
N ILE A 192 -2.17 29.11 -2.94
CA ILE A 192 -2.18 28.12 -1.85
C ILE A 192 -2.21 28.83 -0.49
N MET A 193 -1.44 29.92 -0.32
CA MET A 193 -1.48 30.74 0.88
C MET A 193 -2.88 31.31 1.15
N ARG A 194 -3.57 31.82 0.11
CA ARG A 194 -4.94 32.33 0.24
C ARG A 194 -5.93 31.23 0.61
N GLU A 195 -5.84 30.06 -0.02
CA GLU A 195 -6.70 28.93 0.31
C GLU A 195 -6.47 28.42 1.74
N ALA A 196 -5.21 28.28 2.15
CA ALA A 196 -4.85 27.85 3.50
C ALA A 196 -5.35 28.83 4.57
N GLN A 197 -5.21 30.13 4.32
CA GLN A 197 -5.75 31.18 5.20
C GLN A 197 -7.28 31.13 5.27
N ALA A 198 -7.96 30.92 4.12
CA ALA A 198 -9.42 30.80 4.09
C ALA A 198 -9.91 29.57 4.86
N ARG A 199 -9.24 28.41 4.71
CA ARG A 199 -9.55 27.18 5.46
C ARG A 199 -9.30 27.36 6.96
N ALA A 200 -8.18 27.98 7.34
CA ALA A 200 -7.87 28.27 8.74
C ALA A 200 -8.94 29.19 9.37
N ALA A 201 -9.35 30.25 8.65
CA ALA A 201 -10.41 31.14 9.10
C ALA A 201 -11.77 30.43 9.23
N ALA A 202 -12.11 29.53 8.29
CA ALA A 202 -13.34 28.74 8.35
C ALA A 202 -13.34 27.77 9.55
N ASN A 203 -12.22 27.06 9.78
CA ASN A 203 -12.07 26.17 10.93
C ASN A 203 -12.14 26.92 12.26
N GLN A 204 -11.51 28.10 12.34
CA GLN A 204 -11.59 28.95 13.53
C GLN A 204 -13.03 29.38 13.82
N LYS A 205 -13.78 29.81 12.80
CA LYS A 205 -15.22 30.12 12.95
C LYS A 205 -16.04 28.92 13.39
N ALA A 206 -15.75 27.72 12.86
CA ALA A 206 -16.44 26.50 13.26
C ALA A 206 -16.14 26.12 14.73
N ILE A 207 -14.91 26.34 15.20
CA ILE A 207 -14.54 26.14 16.60
C ILE A 207 -15.26 27.16 17.50
N GLU A 208 -15.30 28.43 17.10
CA GLU A 208 -15.98 29.49 17.86
C GLU A 208 -17.49 29.25 17.93
N ALA A 209 -18.13 28.82 16.83
CA ALA A 209 -19.53 28.43 16.80
C ALA A 209 -19.80 27.24 17.74
N LYS A 210 -18.97 26.19 17.69
CA LYS A 210 -19.08 25.04 18.60
C LYS A 210 -18.89 25.42 20.08
N LYS A 211 -18.02 26.38 20.38
CA LYS A 211 -17.85 26.90 21.75
C LYS A 211 -19.07 27.73 22.20
N ALA A 212 -19.71 28.46 21.30
CA ALA A 212 -20.93 29.22 21.60
C ALA A 212 -22.16 28.31 21.77
N GLU A 213 -22.17 27.14 21.11
CA GLU A 213 -23.23 26.14 21.21
C GLU A 213 -23.07 25.16 22.39
N GLN A 214 -21.92 25.15 23.08
CA GLN A 214 -21.79 24.44 24.36
C GLN A 214 -22.44 25.28 25.47
N PRO A 215 -23.64 24.92 25.97
CA PRO A 215 -24.23 25.61 27.12
C PRO A 215 -23.30 25.50 28.33
N ALA A 216 -23.37 26.48 29.22
CA ALA A 216 -22.61 26.57 30.46
C ALA A 216 -23.02 25.50 31.50
N GLU A 217 -23.00 24.22 31.12
CA GLU A 217 -23.35 23.08 31.97
C GLU A 217 -22.22 22.69 32.95
N ALA A 218 -21.19 23.54 33.08
CA ALA A 218 -20.09 23.38 34.04
C ALA A 218 -20.13 24.38 35.22
N ALA A 219 -21.17 25.21 35.33
CA ALA A 219 -21.27 26.22 36.40
C ALA A 219 -22.05 25.78 37.65
N GLU A 220 -22.57 24.53 37.72
CA GLU A 220 -23.37 24.06 38.86
C GLU A 220 -22.78 22.79 39.51
N VAL A 221 -21.51 22.86 39.95
CA VAL A 221 -20.96 21.94 40.97
C VAL A 221 -20.23 22.78 42.03
N GLN A 222 -20.98 23.59 42.77
CA GLN A 222 -20.53 24.26 43.99
C GLN A 222 -21.67 24.28 45.01
N ASP A 223 -22.07 23.11 45.53
CA ASP A 223 -22.48 22.95 46.95
C ASP A 223 -22.75 21.47 47.30
N GLY A 224 -21.77 20.61 47.04
CA GLY A 224 -21.80 19.22 47.49
C GLY A 224 -21.13 19.07 48.84
N GLN A 225 -21.80 19.48 49.93
CA GLN A 225 -21.38 19.12 51.29
C GLN A 225 -21.29 17.59 51.43
N ILE A 226 -20.08 17.03 51.41
CA ILE A 226 -19.83 15.65 51.86
C ILE A 226 -19.82 15.68 53.39
N LYS A 227 -20.97 15.40 54.02
CA LYS A 227 -21.01 15.01 55.43
C LYS A 227 -20.50 13.57 55.55
N LEU A 228 -19.24 13.43 55.97
CA LEU A 228 -18.72 12.18 56.52
C LEU A 228 -19.32 11.99 57.92
N GLY A 229 -20.29 11.08 58.04
CA GLY A 229 -20.72 10.54 59.33
C GLY A 229 -19.73 9.44 59.76
N LEU A 230 -19.03 9.71 60.85
CA LEU A 230 -18.37 8.71 61.70
C LEU A 230 -19.42 7.93 62.51
#